data_AF-A0A397JVS3-F1
#
_entry.id   AF-A0A397JVS3-F1
#
_cell.length_a   1.000
_cell.length_b   1.000
_cell.length_c   1.000
_cell.angle_alpha   90.00
_cell.angle_beta   90.00
_cell.angle_gamma   90.00
#
_symmetry.space_group_name_H-M   'P 1'
#
loop_
_entity.id
_entity.type
_entity.pdbx_description
1 polymer ?
#
loop_
_entity_poly.entity_id
_entity_poly.type
_entity_poly.pdbx_seq_one_letter_code
_entity_poly.pdbx_strand_id
1 'polypeptide(L)'
;MLPPISNVAKASEIAAWKKKLAVSNCFRKLFEKIEDDENDTYMTKIIKNVWPKKKNIPNLQIAWAISISEIFLNPKNEVIKMSEEIIQPALARNLKN
;
A
#
# COMPACT_ATOMS: atom_id res chain seq x y z
N MET A 1 8.08 15.04 -0.35
CA MET A 1 7.86 14.29 0.89
C MET A 1 6.36 14.16 1.14
N LEU A 2 5.91 13.10 1.81
CA LEU A 2 4.49 12.95 2.16
C LEU A 2 4.13 13.91 3.30
N PRO A 3 3.00 14.63 3.22
CA PRO A 3 2.55 15.46 4.32
C PRO A 3 2.18 14.59 5.53
N PRO A 4 2.39 15.03 6.77
CA PRO A 4 1.98 14.27 7.95
C PRO A 4 0.45 14.21 8.07
N ILE A 5 -0.06 13.17 8.74
CA ILE A 5 -1.46 13.06 9.17
C ILE A 5 -1.57 12.17 10.42
N SER A 6 -2.54 12.48 11.29
CA SER A 6 -2.91 11.63 12.41
C SER A 6 -3.84 10.50 11.95
N ASN A 7 -3.65 9.29 12.48
CA ASN A 7 -4.53 8.15 12.22
C ASN A 7 -5.91 8.26 12.90
N VAL A 8 -6.08 9.20 13.83
CA VAL A 8 -7.36 9.53 14.48
C VAL A 8 -8.02 10.79 13.90
N ALA A 9 -7.49 11.31 12.80
CA ALA A 9 -8.12 12.42 12.07
C ALA A 9 -9.51 12.02 11.55
N LYS A 10 -10.36 13.01 11.27
CA LYS A 10 -11.70 12.76 10.73
C LYS A 10 -11.59 12.12 9.34
N ALA A 11 -12.59 11.32 8.98
CA ALA A 11 -12.67 10.67 7.66
C ALA A 11 -12.51 11.67 6.51
N SER A 12 -13.14 12.86 6.62
CA SER A 12 -13.01 13.94 5.63
C SER A 12 -11.59 14.51 5.52
N GLU A 13 -10.87 14.62 6.62
CA GLU A 13 -9.48 15.09 6.64
C GLU A 13 -8.53 14.05 6.03
N ILE A 14 -8.74 12.77 6.35
CA ILE A 14 -8.02 11.64 5.76
C ILE A 14 -8.27 11.58 4.24
N ALA A 15 -9.53 11.67 3.82
CA ALA A 15 -9.89 11.69 2.40
C ALA A 15 -9.24 12.86 1.67
N ALA A 16 -9.29 14.07 2.24
CA ALA A 16 -8.62 15.24 1.68
C ALA A 16 -7.10 15.06 1.62
N TRP A 17 -6.49 14.45 2.65
CA TRP A 17 -5.06 14.15 2.68
C TRP A 17 -4.64 13.14 1.61
N LYS A 18 -5.37 12.03 1.43
CA LYS A 18 -5.07 11.04 0.39
C LYS A 18 -5.25 11.57 -1.03
N LYS A 19 -6.14 12.56 -1.21
CA LYS A 19 -6.34 13.28 -2.48
C LYS A 19 -5.23 14.29 -2.79
N LYS A 20 -4.37 14.67 -1.82
CA LYS A 20 -3.24 15.57 -2.08
C LYS A 20 -2.34 14.95 -3.14
N LEU A 21 -1.90 15.77 -4.09
CA LEU A 21 -1.10 15.35 -5.25
C LEU A 21 0.12 14.50 -4.86
N ALA A 22 0.81 14.86 -3.77
CA ALA A 22 1.97 14.11 -3.29
C ALA A 22 1.61 12.68 -2.82
N VAL A 23 0.47 12.52 -2.16
CA VAL A 23 0.01 11.22 -1.63
C VAL A 23 -0.55 10.36 -2.74
N SER A 24 -1.41 10.92 -3.59
CA SER A 24 -1.99 10.21 -4.73
C SER A 24 -0.92 9.76 -5.75
N ASN A 25 0.08 10.60 -6.03
CA ASN A 25 1.21 10.21 -6.87
C ASN A 25 2.07 9.13 -6.22
N CYS A 26 2.27 9.17 -4.90
CA CYS A 26 2.99 8.11 -4.20
C CYS A 26 2.25 6.77 -4.29
N PHE A 27 0.94 6.77 -4.03
CA PHE A 27 0.10 5.59 -4.20
C PHE A 27 0.19 5.06 -5.63
N ARG A 28 -0.03 5.92 -6.64
CA ARG A 28 0.05 5.53 -8.05
C ARG A 28 1.40 4.92 -8.39
N LYS A 29 2.50 5.57 -8.01
CA LYS A 29 3.85 5.11 -8.33
C LYS A 29 4.19 3.78 -7.67
N LEU A 30 3.71 3.53 -6.44
CA LEU A 30 3.95 2.24 -5.76
C LEU A 30 3.39 1.04 -6.55
N PHE A 31 2.24 1.23 -7.20
CA PHE A 31 1.51 0.18 -7.92
C PHE A 31 1.61 0.31 -9.45
N GLU A 32 2.41 1.26 -9.93
CA GLU A 32 2.72 1.43 -11.35
C GLU A 32 3.60 0.25 -11.79
N LYS A 33 3.22 -0.36 -12.92
CA LYS A 33 4.03 -1.40 -13.57
C LYS A 33 5.33 -0.78 -14.08
N ILE A 34 6.41 -1.52 -13.95
CA ILE A 34 7.71 -1.10 -14.47
C ILE A 34 7.87 -1.71 -15.87
N GLU A 35 8.20 -0.87 -16.85
CA GLU A 35 8.21 -1.27 -18.28
C GLU A 35 9.09 -2.49 -18.58
N ASP A 36 10.17 -2.70 -17.82
CA ASP A 36 11.11 -3.80 -18.03
C ASP A 36 10.61 -5.18 -17.57
N ASP A 37 9.52 -5.26 -16.80
CA ASP A 37 8.91 -6.52 -16.34
C ASP A 37 7.42 -6.27 -15.99
N GLU A 38 6.51 -6.77 -16.84
CA GLU A 38 5.07 -6.54 -16.72
C GLU A 38 4.44 -7.00 -15.38
N ASN A 39 5.15 -7.81 -14.61
CA ASN A 39 4.72 -8.32 -13.31
C ASN A 39 5.35 -7.57 -12.12
N ASP A 40 6.34 -6.71 -12.34
CA ASP A 40 7.03 -6.00 -11.27
C ASP A 40 6.51 -4.56 -11.12
N THR A 41 6.14 -4.22 -9.89
CA THR A 41 5.79 -2.86 -9.47
C THR A 41 6.90 -2.29 -8.60
N TYR A 42 6.88 -0.98 -8.34
CA TYR A 42 7.81 -0.42 -7.36
C TYR A 42 7.63 -1.06 -5.98
N MET A 43 6.41 -1.44 -5.59
CA MET A 43 6.14 -2.16 -4.36
C MET A 43 6.89 -3.50 -4.30
N THR A 44 6.82 -4.33 -5.35
CA THR A 44 7.51 -5.63 -5.36
C THR A 44 9.04 -5.44 -5.29
N LYS A 45 9.59 -4.45 -6.00
CA LYS A 45 11.02 -4.09 -5.90
C LYS A 45 11.42 -3.63 -4.49
N ILE A 46 10.62 -2.80 -3.83
CA ILE A 46 10.87 -2.38 -2.44
C ILE A 46 10.86 -3.58 -1.50
N ILE A 47 9.87 -4.47 -1.62
CA ILE A 47 9.78 -5.68 -0.79
C ILE A 47 11.02 -6.56 -0.97
N LYS A 48 11.45 -6.79 -2.22
CA LYS A 48 12.68 -7.53 -2.54
C LYS A 48 13.92 -6.87 -1.90
N ASN A 49 14.03 -5.54 -1.98
CA ASN A 49 15.16 -4.79 -1.44
C ASN A 49 15.19 -4.70 0.09
N VAL A 50 14.04 -4.69 0.76
CA VAL A 50 13.95 -4.68 2.24
C VAL A 50 14.21 -6.07 2.83
N TRP A 51 13.94 -7.14 2.09
CA TRP A 51 14.22 -8.53 2.49
C TRP A 51 15.27 -9.24 1.61
N PRO A 52 16.48 -8.67 1.43
CA PRO A 52 17.46 -9.18 0.46
C PRO A 52 18.03 -10.55 0.83
N LYS A 53 17.90 -10.97 2.09
CA LYS A 53 18.49 -12.22 2.64
C LYS A 53 17.52 -13.41 2.71
N LYS A 54 16.22 -13.22 2.42
CA LYS A 54 15.27 -14.33 2.35
C LYS A 54 15.17 -14.81 0.92
N LYS A 55 15.72 -16.00 0.62
CA LYS A 55 15.58 -16.65 -0.69
C LYS A 55 14.11 -16.76 -1.14
N ASN A 56 13.19 -16.91 -0.19
CA ASN A 56 11.75 -16.95 -0.43
C ASN A 56 11.04 -16.10 0.65
N ILE A 57 10.55 -14.92 0.26
CA ILE A 57 9.63 -14.15 1.10
C ILE A 57 8.26 -14.84 1.00
N PRO A 58 7.62 -15.25 2.12
CA PRO A 58 6.30 -15.86 2.05
C PRO A 58 5.30 -14.92 1.37
N ASN A 59 4.47 -15.44 0.45
CA ASN A 59 3.42 -14.68 -0.24
C ASN A 59 2.53 -13.92 0.74
N LEU A 60 2.31 -14.48 1.93
CA LEU A 60 1.60 -13.81 3.01
C LEU A 60 2.26 -12.48 3.40
N GLN A 61 3.58 -12.44 3.59
CA GLN A 61 4.28 -11.20 3.96
C GLN A 61 4.21 -10.15 2.84
N ILE A 62 4.29 -10.59 1.58
CA ILE A 62 4.13 -9.72 0.40
C ILE A 62 2.72 -9.13 0.37
N ALA A 63 1.70 -9.98 0.44
CA ALA A 63 0.31 -9.58 0.43
C ALA A 63 -0.01 -8.62 1.58
N TRP A 64 0.54 -8.87 2.77
CA TRP A 64 0.45 -7.94 3.90
C TRP A 64 1.01 -6.57 3.53
N ALA A 65 2.26 -6.47 3.08
CA ALA A 65 2.91 -5.19 2.75
C ALA A 65 2.12 -4.39 1.69
N ILE A 66 1.59 -5.08 0.68
CA ILE A 66 0.72 -4.51 -0.35
C ILE A 66 -0.57 -3.99 0.30
N SER A 67 -1.26 -4.81 1.10
CA SER A 67 -2.52 -4.43 1.76
C SER A 67 -2.37 -3.25 2.70
N ILE A 68 -1.30 -3.18 3.50
CA ILE A 68 -1.01 -2.02 4.37
C ILE A 68 -0.96 -0.75 3.52
N SER A 69 -0.19 -0.80 2.43
CA SER A 69 0.07 0.35 1.57
C SER A 69 -1.19 0.80 0.83
N GLU A 70 -2.02 -0.15 0.39
CA GLU A 70 -3.35 0.15 -0.15
C GLU A 70 -4.23 0.85 0.89
N ILE A 71 -4.34 0.31 2.10
CA ILE A 71 -5.20 0.88 3.14
C ILE A 71 -4.76 2.31 3.49
N PHE A 72 -3.45 2.53 3.63
CA PHE A 72 -2.90 3.80 4.10
C PHE A 72 -2.94 4.90 3.04
N LEU A 73 -2.73 4.55 1.76
CA LEU A 73 -2.51 5.54 0.71
C LEU A 73 -3.64 5.62 -0.31
N ASN A 74 -4.51 4.60 -0.43
CA ASN A 74 -5.57 4.59 -1.42
C ASN A 74 -6.62 5.70 -1.14
N PRO A 75 -6.83 6.65 -2.07
CA PRO A 75 -7.77 7.76 -1.88
C PRO A 75 -9.24 7.34 -1.81
N LYS A 76 -9.58 6.09 -2.17
CA LYS A 76 -10.92 5.52 -2.00
C LYS A 76 -11.21 5.05 -0.57
N ASN A 77 -10.19 4.97 0.29
CA ASN A 77 -10.34 4.57 1.68
C ASN A 77 -10.23 5.80 2.58
N GLU A 78 -11.24 6.05 3.41
CA GLU A 78 -11.29 7.22 4.29
C GLU A 78 -10.74 6.97 5.70
N VAL A 79 -10.18 5.78 5.94
CA VAL A 79 -9.55 5.45 7.22
C VAL A 79 -8.06 5.14 7.06
N ILE A 80 -7.30 5.41 8.12
CA ILE A 80 -5.91 4.96 8.32
C ILE A 80 -5.92 4.10 9.58
N LYS A 81 -6.43 2.88 9.46
CA LYS A 81 -6.58 1.95 10.59
C LYS A 81 -6.25 0.53 10.16
N MET A 82 -5.67 -0.22 11.09
CA MET A 82 -5.30 -1.62 10.92
C MET A 82 -6.14 -2.47 11.85
N SER A 83 -7.44 -2.60 11.55
CA SER A 83 -8.26 -3.64 12.14
C SER A 83 -8.40 -4.81 11.17
N GLU A 84 -8.65 -5.98 11.72
CA GLU A 84 -8.84 -7.21 10.94
C GLU A 84 -9.95 -7.05 9.89
N GLU A 85 -11.05 -6.41 10.27
CA GLU A 85 -12.19 -6.07 9.40
C GLU A 85 -11.79 -5.25 8.16
N ILE A 86 -10.80 -4.36 8.29
CA ILE A 86 -10.34 -3.49 7.20
C ILE A 86 -9.30 -4.22 6.33
N ILE A 87 -8.41 -4.99 6.96
CA ILE A 87 -7.28 -5.60 6.24
C ILE A 87 -7.62 -6.93 5.60
N GLN A 88 -8.49 -7.75 6.19
CA GLN A 88 -8.84 -9.07 5.64
C GLN A 88 -9.32 -8.99 4.18
N PRO A 89 -10.22 -8.05 3.79
CA PRO A 89 -10.63 -7.95 2.40
C PRO A 89 -9.48 -7.61 1.45
N ALA A 90 -8.56 -6.75 1.87
CA ALA A 90 -7.38 -6.40 1.05
C ALA A 90 -6.40 -7.57 0.98
N LEU A 91 -6.13 -8.22 2.10
CA LEU A 91 -5.21 -9.34 2.19
C LEU A 91 -5.70 -10.53 1.37
N ALA A 92 -7.00 -10.84 1.44
CA ALA A 92 -7.61 -11.92 0.67
C ALA A 92 -7.56 -11.66 -0.85
N ARG A 93 -7.61 -10.41 -1.30
CA ARG A 93 -7.37 -10.07 -2.72
C ARG A 93 -5.90 -10.25 -3.09
N ASN A 94 -4.99 -9.73 -2.27
CA ASN A 94 -3.56 -9.72 -2.57
C ASN A 94 -2.87 -11.07 -2.40
N LEU A 95 -3.48 -12.01 -1.65
CA LEU A 95 -3.03 -13.41 -1.56
C LEU A 95 -3.44 -14.27 -2.76
N LYS A 96 -4.44 -13.85 -3.53
CA LYS A 96 -4.94 -14.57 -4.71
C LYS A 96 -4.20 -14.19 -6.00
N ASN A 97 -3.39 -13.13 -5.96
CA ASN A 97 -2.56 -12.66 -7.05
C ASN A 97 -1.19 -13.34 -7.05
#